data_AF-A0A4Y8RG46-F1
#
_entry.id   AF-A0A4Y8RG46-F1
#
_cell.length_a   1.000
_cell.length_b   1.000
_cell.length_c   1.000
_cell.angle_alpha   90.00
_cell.angle_beta   90.00
_cell.angle_gamma   90.00
#
_symmetry.space_group_name_H-M   'P 1'
#
loop_
_entity.id
_entity.type
_entity.pdbx_description
1 polymer ?
#
loop_
_entity_poly.entity_id
_entity_poly.type
_entity_poly.pdbx_seq_one_letter_code
_entity_poly.pdbx_strand_id
1 'polypeptide(L)'
;MRCLLACLASLLLIAAGGPAHAASGQSDGVQTSDGARSSLVGWWISLGPLSAGLAGAGLIVPSVEVLVVSPDGRFEDRFFRFTAPSRELCADTRWCSDMALAWRAKLAPADDHFKLEERVAGEDVIDRAELDGMLRGAAVGALTAWNYKLDTDGRRLVLNPQNPATARVFARIEPRRLQRLVAAFVMSDETGRRWPCFVGNAEAGDPAFATLHGDAADRPDWFDDFLAVASYQVSITTIVTDDASLERQEPATLPQPLERRLVETFERLAPPGDAAERKQLRDRFVSFRRAGMGAEAPELAEEAAAPALTAGEIRTFAKVMADKQSDSFRRLFCSDQPAD
;
A
#
# COMPACT_ATOMS: atom_id res chain seq x y z
N MET A 1 -37.37 -8.56 -0.98
CA MET A 1 -36.43 -7.46 -1.35
C MET A 1 -36.89 -6.09 -0.85
N ARG A 2 -37.30 -5.96 0.42
CA ARG A 2 -37.55 -4.67 1.11
C ARG A 2 -37.40 -4.91 2.62
N CYS A 3 -36.16 -5.05 3.12
CA CYS A 3 -35.89 -5.09 4.57
C CYS A 3 -34.39 -4.99 4.93
N LEU A 4 -33.61 -4.15 4.23
CA LEU A 4 -32.15 -4.05 4.47
C LEU A 4 -31.61 -2.61 4.43
N LEU A 5 -32.46 -1.62 4.67
CA LEU A 5 -32.11 -0.19 4.56
C LEU A 5 -32.29 0.61 5.86
N ALA A 6 -32.49 -0.04 7.01
CA ALA A 6 -32.84 0.63 8.27
C ALA A 6 -31.73 0.70 9.33
N CYS A 7 -30.52 0.14 9.11
CA CYS A 7 -29.47 0.10 10.14
C CYS A 7 -28.35 1.17 10.01
N LEU A 8 -28.44 2.13 9.08
CA LEU A 8 -27.36 3.11 8.85
C LEU A 8 -27.66 4.55 9.35
N ALA A 9 -28.69 4.74 10.17
CA ALA A 9 -29.14 6.07 10.61
C ALA A 9 -28.91 6.35 12.11
N SER A 10 -27.81 5.87 12.71
CA SER A 10 -27.49 6.13 14.12
C SER A 10 -26.00 6.36 14.32
N LEU A 11 -25.51 7.53 13.90
CA LEU A 11 -24.22 8.09 14.30
C LEU A 11 -24.20 9.60 13.99
N LEU A 12 -25.05 10.36 14.69
CA LEU A 12 -25.01 11.82 14.74
C LEU A 12 -25.68 12.29 16.04
N LEU A 13 -25.08 13.32 16.65
CA LEU A 13 -25.34 13.98 17.95
C LEU A 13 -24.66 13.39 19.20
N ILE A 14 -23.62 14.09 19.69
CA ILE A 14 -23.61 14.70 21.04
C ILE A 14 -22.90 16.07 20.96
N ALA A 15 -23.50 17.08 21.58
CA ALA A 15 -23.04 18.47 21.66
C ALA A 15 -22.56 18.83 23.08
N ALA A 16 -21.76 19.91 23.12
CA ALA A 16 -21.61 20.92 24.19
C ALA A 16 -20.86 20.58 25.51
N GLY A 17 -19.70 21.23 25.68
CA GLY A 17 -19.49 22.26 26.72
C GLY A 17 -19.10 21.83 28.14
N GLY A 18 -17.83 22.05 28.51
CA GLY A 18 -17.35 22.10 29.89
C GLY A 18 -15.95 22.74 29.97
N PRO A 19 -15.64 23.58 30.98
CA PRO A 19 -14.51 24.51 30.94
C PRO A 19 -13.16 23.84 31.25
N ALA A 20 -12.12 24.39 30.62
CA ALA A 20 -10.72 24.03 30.81
C ALA A 20 -10.23 24.34 32.23
N HIS A 21 -9.42 23.44 32.79
CA HIS A 21 -8.46 23.76 33.84
C HIS A 21 -7.07 23.65 33.25
N ALA A 22 -6.37 24.79 33.30
CA ALA A 22 -5.02 24.96 32.79
C ALA A 22 -4.02 24.17 33.63
N ALA A 23 -3.17 23.39 32.96
CA ALA A 23 -1.89 22.95 33.48
C ALA A 23 -0.78 23.61 32.66
N SER A 24 -0.02 24.48 33.33
CA SER A 24 1.11 25.20 32.78
C SER A 24 2.37 24.35 32.76
N GLY A 25 3.16 24.49 31.70
CA GLY A 25 4.61 24.46 31.80
C GLY A 25 5.29 23.32 31.05
N GLN A 26 5.40 23.45 29.74
CA GLN A 26 6.53 22.87 29.00
C GLN A 26 6.98 23.87 27.93
N SER A 27 8.29 24.08 27.86
CA SER A 27 8.94 25.12 27.09
C SER A 27 8.81 24.86 25.58
N ASP A 28 7.99 25.68 24.92
CA ASP A 28 7.84 25.70 23.47
C ASP A 28 9.12 26.24 22.82
N GLY A 29 9.89 25.34 22.21
CA GLY A 29 10.71 25.72 21.08
C GLY A 29 9.75 26.02 19.94
N VAL A 30 9.65 27.29 19.54
CA VAL A 30 8.82 27.74 18.41
C VAL A 30 9.25 26.95 17.16
N GLN A 31 8.51 25.90 16.82
CA GLN A 31 8.65 25.22 15.55
C GLN A 31 8.08 26.17 14.49
N THR A 32 8.96 26.76 13.68
CA THR A 32 8.51 27.52 12.51
C THR A 32 7.64 26.62 11.61
N SER A 33 6.67 27.21 10.91
CA SER A 33 5.77 26.49 9.99
C SER A 33 6.52 25.67 8.93
N ASP A 34 7.73 26.09 8.53
CA ASP A 34 8.61 25.32 7.64
C ASP A 34 9.19 24.07 8.32
N GLY A 35 9.51 24.15 9.62
CA GLY A 35 9.92 23.00 10.43
C GLY A 35 8.80 21.98 10.58
N ALA A 36 7.57 22.43 10.90
CA ALA A 36 6.39 21.57 10.97
C ALA A 36 6.11 20.91 9.61
N ARG A 37 6.17 21.65 8.50
CA ARG A 37 6.03 21.07 7.15
C ARG A 37 7.08 19.99 6.88
N SER A 38 8.35 20.28 7.16
CA SER A 38 9.45 19.36 6.88
C SER A 38 9.31 18.02 7.62
N SER A 39 8.70 18.02 8.82
CA SER A 39 8.44 16.81 9.60
C SER A 39 7.36 15.91 9.01
N LEU A 40 6.42 16.45 8.22
CA LEU A 40 5.32 15.70 7.61
C LEU A 40 5.67 15.18 6.20
N VAL A 41 6.73 15.70 5.56
CA VAL A 41 7.16 15.27 4.21
C VAL A 41 7.50 13.77 4.21
N GLY A 42 6.91 13.02 3.29
CA GLY A 42 7.15 11.58 3.17
C GLY A 42 5.89 10.80 2.82
N TRP A 43 6.02 9.47 2.88
CA TRP A 43 4.90 8.54 2.72
C TRP A 43 4.53 7.97 4.08
N TRP A 44 3.23 7.91 4.35
CA TRP A 44 2.67 7.48 5.62
C TRP A 44 1.62 6.41 5.36
N ILE A 45 1.79 5.22 5.92
CA ILE A 45 0.84 4.11 5.75
C ILE A 45 -0.01 3.94 7.00
N SER A 46 -1.32 3.74 6.82
CA SER A 46 -2.24 3.52 7.92
C SER A 46 -1.93 2.21 8.63
N LEU A 47 -1.81 2.25 9.96
CA LEU A 47 -1.68 1.06 10.83
C LEU A 47 -3.05 0.55 11.30
N GLY A 48 -4.08 1.38 11.20
CA GLY A 48 -5.45 1.00 11.53
C GLY A 48 -6.26 0.75 10.25
N PRO A 49 -7.23 -0.16 10.28
CA PRO A 49 -8.19 -0.27 9.19
C PRO A 49 -9.04 1.00 9.14
N LEU A 50 -9.08 1.68 7.97
CA LEU A 50 -9.96 2.82 7.68
C LEU A 50 -11.44 2.51 7.99
N SER A 51 -11.77 1.23 7.90
CA SER A 51 -13.13 0.70 7.98
C SER A 51 -13.08 -0.77 8.40
N ALA A 52 -12.54 -1.06 9.59
CA ALA A 52 -12.46 -2.41 10.15
C ALA A 52 -13.79 -3.16 10.00
N GLY A 53 -14.90 -2.47 10.28
CA GLY A 53 -16.25 -3.01 10.13
C GLY A 53 -16.62 -3.37 8.69
N LEU A 54 -16.28 -2.54 7.70
CA LEU A 54 -16.61 -2.83 6.29
C LEU A 54 -15.74 -3.96 5.74
N ALA A 55 -14.44 -3.97 6.05
CA ALA A 55 -13.52 -5.03 5.62
C ALA A 55 -13.84 -6.37 6.32
N GLY A 56 -14.11 -6.34 7.62
CA GLY A 56 -14.51 -7.51 8.41
C GLY A 56 -15.83 -8.12 7.93
N ALA A 57 -16.78 -7.29 7.50
CA ALA A 57 -18.04 -7.72 6.90
C ALA A 57 -17.91 -8.18 5.42
N GLY A 58 -16.71 -8.10 4.83
CA GLY A 58 -16.49 -8.44 3.41
C GLY A 58 -17.17 -7.46 2.45
N LEU A 59 -17.53 -6.27 2.93
CA LEU A 59 -18.23 -5.24 2.16
C LEU A 59 -17.29 -4.39 1.32
N ILE A 60 -15.98 -4.43 1.56
CA ILE A 60 -14.97 -3.77 0.72
C ILE A 60 -13.80 -4.73 0.45
N VAL A 61 -13.09 -4.50 -0.64
CA VAL A 61 -11.77 -5.11 -0.85
C VAL A 61 -10.82 -4.55 0.23
N PRO A 62 -10.01 -5.40 0.89
CA PRO A 62 -8.98 -4.93 1.80
C PRO A 62 -8.09 -3.90 1.11
N SER A 63 -8.04 -2.71 1.67
CA SER A 63 -7.26 -1.58 1.17
C SER A 63 -6.59 -0.88 2.34
N VAL A 64 -5.51 -0.17 2.03
CA VAL A 64 -4.67 0.51 3.00
C VAL A 64 -4.55 1.96 2.55
N GLU A 65 -4.78 2.87 3.48
CA GLU A 65 -4.68 4.30 3.24
C GLU A 65 -3.21 4.73 3.32
N VAL A 66 -2.79 5.55 2.35
CA VAL A 66 -1.43 6.07 2.22
C VAL A 66 -1.51 7.56 2.01
N LEU A 67 -0.86 8.32 2.89
CA LEU A 67 -0.69 9.75 2.75
C LEU A 67 0.68 10.02 2.12
N VAL A 68 0.70 10.82 1.06
CA VAL A 68 1.93 11.27 0.41
C VAL A 68 2.01 12.78 0.55
N VAL A 69 3.00 13.25 1.31
CA VAL A 69 3.29 14.67 1.49
C VAL A 69 4.58 14.99 0.76
N SER A 70 4.47 15.76 -0.31
CA SER A 70 5.60 16.20 -1.11
C SER A 70 6.31 17.41 -0.44
N PRO A 71 7.61 17.66 -0.72
CA PRO A 71 8.35 18.79 -0.15
C PRO A 71 7.75 20.17 -0.46
N ASP A 72 7.04 20.29 -1.59
CA ASP A 72 6.32 21.50 -2.02
C ASP A 72 4.98 21.71 -1.29
N GLY A 73 4.64 20.83 -0.34
CA GLY A 73 3.40 20.88 0.42
C GLY A 73 2.21 20.22 -0.30
N ARG A 74 2.40 19.61 -1.48
CA ARG A 74 1.32 18.81 -2.10
C ARG A 74 1.03 17.59 -1.24
N PHE A 75 -0.25 17.41 -0.93
CA PHE A 75 -0.79 16.27 -0.20
C PHE A 75 -1.60 15.39 -1.15
N GLU A 76 -1.35 14.08 -1.11
CA GLU A 76 -2.20 13.08 -1.74
C GLU A 76 -2.64 12.07 -0.69
N ASP A 77 -3.93 11.80 -0.63
CA ASP A 77 -4.54 10.73 0.15
C ASP A 77 -4.97 9.63 -0.81
N ARG A 78 -4.42 8.44 -0.63
CA ARG A 78 -4.53 7.35 -1.58
C ARG A 78 -4.88 6.04 -0.90
N PHE A 79 -5.50 5.16 -1.67
CA PHE A 79 -5.86 3.81 -1.24
C PHE A 79 -5.21 2.82 -2.16
N PHE A 80 -4.36 1.96 -1.62
CA PHE A 80 -3.87 0.85 -2.42
C PHE A 80 -4.61 -0.44 -2.16
N ARG A 81 -4.54 -1.31 -3.17
CA ARG A 81 -5.10 -2.64 -3.17
C ARG A 81 -4.02 -3.67 -3.45
N PHE A 82 -4.29 -4.90 -3.01
CA PHE A 82 -3.43 -6.06 -3.28
C PHE A 82 -3.68 -6.68 -4.66
N THR A 83 -4.42 -6.01 -5.53
CA THR A 83 -4.69 -6.45 -6.91
C THR A 83 -4.25 -5.34 -7.85
N ALA A 84 -3.42 -5.68 -8.82
CA ALA A 84 -3.01 -4.72 -9.85
C ALA A 84 -4.17 -4.44 -10.82
N PRO A 85 -4.38 -3.19 -11.27
CA PRO A 85 -5.38 -2.88 -12.27
C PRO A 85 -5.00 -3.49 -13.63
N SER A 86 -6.00 -3.99 -14.35
CA SER A 86 -5.88 -4.38 -15.76
C SER A 86 -6.50 -3.31 -16.66
N ARG A 87 -6.15 -3.33 -17.95
CA ARG A 87 -6.76 -2.43 -18.95
C ARG A 87 -8.26 -2.62 -19.05
N GLU A 88 -8.72 -3.87 -19.13
CA GLU A 88 -10.13 -4.26 -19.13
C GLU A 88 -10.85 -3.71 -17.89
N LEU A 89 -10.27 -3.91 -16.71
CA LEU A 89 -10.86 -3.44 -15.45
C LEU A 89 -10.92 -1.91 -15.39
N CYS A 90 -9.89 -1.21 -15.87
CA CYS A 90 -9.89 0.25 -16.00
C CYS A 90 -10.96 0.74 -16.99
N ALA A 91 -11.14 0.06 -18.13
CA ALA A 91 -12.17 0.40 -19.11
C ALA A 91 -13.59 0.24 -18.53
N ASP A 92 -13.85 -0.86 -17.85
CA ASP A 92 -15.19 -1.21 -17.36
C ASP A 92 -15.57 -0.48 -16.07
N THR A 93 -14.61 -0.30 -15.16
CA THR A 93 -14.88 0.15 -13.79
C THR A 93 -14.21 1.46 -13.42
N ARG A 94 -13.39 2.04 -14.31
CA ARG A 94 -12.50 3.19 -14.02
C ARG A 94 -11.52 2.94 -12.88
N TRP A 95 -11.20 1.67 -12.63
CA TRP A 95 -10.12 1.30 -11.74
C TRP A 95 -8.82 1.25 -12.53
N CYS A 96 -8.12 2.38 -12.55
CA CYS A 96 -6.92 2.54 -13.36
C CYS A 96 -5.63 2.64 -12.54
N SER A 97 -5.70 2.67 -11.21
CA SER A 97 -4.53 2.80 -10.32
C SER A 97 -4.42 1.66 -9.31
N ASP A 98 -3.21 1.15 -9.08
CA ASP A 98 -2.91 0.23 -7.95
C ASP A 98 -2.92 0.97 -6.59
N MET A 99 -2.89 2.30 -6.62
CA MET A 99 -2.95 3.20 -5.48
C MET A 99 -3.81 4.43 -5.80
N ALA A 100 -5.13 4.18 -5.93
CA ALA A 100 -6.13 5.15 -6.35
C ALA A 100 -6.14 6.41 -5.48
N LEU A 101 -6.27 7.57 -6.13
CA LEU A 101 -6.31 8.86 -5.46
C LEU A 101 -7.71 9.11 -4.87
N ALA A 102 -7.79 9.24 -3.54
CA ALA A 102 -9.00 9.71 -2.87
C ALA A 102 -9.11 11.23 -2.95
N TRP A 103 -8.04 11.93 -2.52
CA TRP A 103 -7.99 13.38 -2.46
C TRP A 103 -6.59 13.91 -2.78
N ARG A 104 -6.53 15.07 -3.43
CA ARG A 104 -5.34 15.92 -3.53
C ARG A 104 -5.61 17.25 -2.83
N ALA A 105 -4.61 17.80 -2.18
CA ALA A 105 -4.70 19.10 -1.51
C ALA A 105 -3.33 19.78 -1.44
N LYS A 106 -3.34 21.01 -0.94
CA LYS A 106 -2.15 21.70 -0.43
C LYS A 106 -2.16 21.68 1.10
N LEU A 107 -1.06 21.22 1.69
CA LEU A 107 -0.92 21.11 3.14
C LEU A 107 -0.40 22.42 3.72
N ALA A 108 -1.18 23.00 4.61
CA ALA A 108 -0.84 24.17 5.41
C ALA A 108 -0.66 23.73 6.87
N PRO A 109 0.58 23.44 7.33
CA PRO A 109 0.84 22.98 8.68
C PRO A 109 0.84 24.15 9.67
N ALA A 110 0.40 23.86 10.88
CA ALA A 110 0.53 24.66 12.09
C ALA A 110 1.09 23.76 13.22
N ASP A 111 1.24 24.30 14.43
CA ASP A 111 1.97 23.63 15.52
C ASP A 111 1.38 22.28 15.92
N ASP A 112 0.05 22.19 16.09
CA ASP A 112 -0.65 20.98 16.55
C ASP A 112 -1.71 20.47 15.55
N HIS A 113 -1.82 21.10 14.40
CA HIS A 113 -2.79 20.76 13.36
C HIS A 113 -2.26 21.09 11.97
N PHE A 114 -2.83 20.45 10.95
CA PHE A 114 -2.66 20.90 9.57
C PHE A 114 -4.02 21.11 8.91
N LYS A 115 -4.03 22.00 7.92
CA LYS A 115 -5.17 22.23 7.03
C LYS A 115 -4.87 21.71 5.63
N LEU A 116 -5.92 21.25 4.96
CA LEU A 116 -5.91 20.86 3.57
C LEU A 116 -6.66 21.92 2.76
N GLU A 117 -5.90 22.71 2.01
CA GLU A 117 -6.38 23.76 1.12
C GLU A 117 -6.46 23.23 -0.33
N GLU A 118 -7.18 23.95 -1.21
CA GLU A 118 -7.27 23.61 -2.64
C GLU A 118 -7.64 22.13 -2.89
N ARG A 119 -8.60 21.63 -2.09
CA ARG A 119 -8.88 20.21 -1.99
C ARG A 119 -9.71 19.72 -3.18
N VAL A 120 -9.22 18.70 -3.87
CA VAL A 120 -9.83 18.12 -5.07
C VAL A 120 -9.94 16.61 -4.87
N ALA A 121 -11.12 16.04 -5.14
CA ALA A 121 -11.31 14.59 -5.12
C ALA A 121 -10.65 13.96 -6.35
N GLY A 122 -10.06 12.78 -6.18
CA GLY A 122 -9.59 11.99 -7.33
C GLY A 122 -10.76 11.44 -8.16
N GLU A 123 -10.47 11.06 -9.41
CA GLU A 123 -11.47 10.55 -10.35
C GLU A 123 -11.51 9.02 -10.41
N ASP A 124 -10.43 8.34 -10.01
CA ASP A 124 -10.30 6.89 -10.01
C ASP A 124 -11.21 6.24 -8.97
N VAL A 125 -11.94 5.18 -9.34
CA VAL A 125 -12.74 4.42 -8.38
C VAL A 125 -11.82 3.73 -7.36
N ILE A 126 -12.02 4.02 -6.08
CA ILE A 126 -11.20 3.46 -4.99
C ILE A 126 -11.47 1.97 -4.83
N ASP A 127 -12.74 1.56 -4.77
CA ASP A 127 -13.14 0.16 -4.64
C ASP A 127 -14.09 -0.30 -5.75
N ARG A 128 -15.37 -0.05 -5.52
CA ARG A 128 -16.47 -0.24 -6.45
C ARG A 128 -17.27 1.05 -6.48
N ALA A 129 -17.92 1.33 -7.61
CA ALA A 129 -18.64 2.58 -7.80
C ALA A 129 -19.66 2.86 -6.67
N GLU A 130 -20.32 1.82 -6.14
CA GLU A 130 -21.33 1.95 -5.08
C GLU A 130 -20.73 2.30 -3.70
N LEU A 131 -19.43 2.06 -3.50
CA LEU A 131 -18.74 2.23 -2.21
C LEU A 131 -17.75 3.40 -2.22
N ASP A 132 -17.42 3.92 -3.39
CA ASP A 132 -16.43 4.98 -3.59
C ASP A 132 -16.72 6.22 -2.73
N GLY A 133 -17.97 6.70 -2.72
CA GLY A 133 -18.36 7.85 -1.90
C GLY A 133 -18.19 7.63 -0.39
N MET A 134 -18.42 6.39 0.09
CA MET A 134 -18.21 6.04 1.49
C MET A 134 -16.73 5.98 1.85
N LEU A 135 -15.90 5.39 0.99
CA LEU A 135 -14.44 5.34 1.19
C LEU A 135 -13.84 6.74 1.14
N ARG A 136 -14.21 7.58 0.16
CA ARG A 136 -13.78 8.99 0.10
C ARG A 136 -14.23 9.81 1.28
N GLY A 137 -15.41 9.53 1.82
CA GLY A 137 -15.94 10.20 3.02
C GLY A 137 -15.22 9.79 4.31
N ALA A 138 -14.62 8.59 4.34
CA ALA A 138 -13.85 8.09 5.47
C ALA A 138 -12.34 8.42 5.40
N ALA A 139 -11.86 8.85 4.23
CA ALA A 139 -10.47 9.18 3.96
C ALA A 139 -9.98 10.42 4.76
N VAL A 140 -8.68 10.53 5.05
CA VAL A 140 -8.09 11.69 5.74
C VAL A 140 -8.39 12.98 4.99
N GLY A 141 -8.26 12.95 3.68
CA GLY A 141 -8.61 14.05 2.78
C GLY A 141 -10.09 14.43 2.80
N ALA A 142 -10.99 13.68 3.46
CA ALA A 142 -12.40 14.04 3.58
C ALA A 142 -12.63 15.26 4.50
N LEU A 143 -11.73 15.51 5.45
CA LEU A 143 -11.78 16.67 6.35
C LEU A 143 -10.80 17.76 5.91
N THR A 144 -11.08 19.01 6.26
CA THR A 144 -10.26 20.17 5.88
C THR A 144 -9.15 20.47 6.88
N ALA A 145 -9.23 19.90 8.09
CA ALA A 145 -8.24 20.08 9.14
C ALA A 145 -8.16 18.84 10.02
N TRP A 146 -6.95 18.60 10.53
CA TRP A 146 -6.67 17.52 11.48
C TRP A 146 -5.74 18.03 12.56
N ASN A 147 -6.08 17.76 13.81
CA ASN A 147 -5.10 17.81 14.88
C ASN A 147 -4.16 16.64 14.71
N TYR A 148 -2.86 16.82 14.92
CA TYR A 148 -1.90 15.73 14.81
C TYR A 148 -0.87 15.75 15.92
N LYS A 149 -0.28 14.59 16.13
CA LYS A 149 0.91 14.41 16.97
C LYS A 149 1.89 13.51 16.22
N LEU A 150 3.14 13.96 16.15
CA LEU A 150 4.26 13.12 15.76
C LEU A 150 4.90 12.51 17.02
N ASP A 151 5.42 11.30 16.88
CA ASP A 151 6.33 10.76 17.89
C ASP A 151 7.68 11.48 17.86
N THR A 152 8.52 11.18 18.86
CA THR A 152 9.82 11.84 19.05
C THR A 152 10.73 11.69 17.83
N ASP A 153 10.66 10.55 17.14
CA ASP A 153 11.51 10.24 15.99
C ASP A 153 10.91 10.70 14.64
N GLY A 154 9.70 11.29 14.65
CA GLY A 154 9.00 11.72 13.45
C GLY A 154 8.66 10.57 12.49
N ARG A 155 8.48 9.36 13.02
CA ARG A 155 8.17 8.13 12.26
C ARG A 155 6.73 7.68 12.46
N ARG A 156 6.04 8.16 13.49
CA ARG A 156 4.63 7.82 13.75
C ARG A 156 3.79 9.07 13.82
N LEU A 157 2.72 9.10 13.02
CA LEU A 157 1.75 10.18 12.93
C LEU A 157 0.42 9.71 13.52
N VAL A 158 -0.07 10.42 14.54
CA VAL A 158 -1.39 10.21 15.13
C VAL A 158 -2.26 11.41 14.81
N LEU A 159 -3.29 11.21 14.01
CA LEU A 159 -4.32 12.21 13.75
C LEU A 159 -5.44 12.10 14.78
N ASN A 160 -6.00 13.23 15.20
CA ASN A 160 -7.00 13.36 16.27
C ASN A 160 -6.64 12.60 17.55
N PRO A 161 -5.44 12.80 18.13
CA PRO A 161 -4.98 12.03 19.29
C PRO A 161 -5.87 12.17 20.54
N GLN A 162 -6.67 13.24 20.62
CA GLN A 162 -7.57 13.50 21.74
C GLN A 162 -8.89 12.73 21.67
N ASN A 163 -9.21 12.10 20.54
CA ASN A 163 -10.45 11.34 20.36
C ASN A 163 -10.14 9.94 19.82
N PRO A 164 -10.02 8.91 20.68
CA PRO A 164 -9.74 7.54 20.26
C PRO A 164 -10.73 6.98 19.24
N ALA A 165 -11.99 7.43 19.22
CA ALA A 165 -13.00 6.95 18.29
C ALA A 165 -12.77 7.44 16.84
N THR A 166 -12.03 8.53 16.66
CA THR A 166 -11.69 9.11 15.34
C THR A 166 -10.19 9.21 15.12
N ALA A 167 -9.38 8.65 16.03
CA ALA A 167 -7.94 8.67 15.94
C ALA A 167 -7.48 7.80 14.77
N ARG A 168 -6.50 8.29 14.02
CA ARG A 168 -5.89 7.57 12.90
C ARG A 168 -4.39 7.51 13.13
N VAL A 169 -3.82 6.32 12.97
CA VAL A 169 -2.40 6.10 13.21
C VAL A 169 -1.75 5.71 11.91
N PHE A 170 -0.67 6.40 11.57
CA PHE A 170 0.16 6.13 10.41
C PHE A 170 1.62 5.94 10.83
N ALA A 171 2.34 5.08 10.11
CA ALA A 171 3.78 4.99 10.18
C ALA A 171 4.41 5.53 8.90
N ARG A 172 5.53 6.23 9.06
CA ARG A 172 6.36 6.68 7.95
C ARG A 172 6.99 5.46 7.30
N ILE A 173 6.95 5.41 5.98
CA ILE A 173 7.54 4.32 5.20
C ILE A 173 8.24 4.86 3.97
N GLU A 174 9.36 4.25 3.61
CA GLU A 174 10.01 4.55 2.34
C GLU A 174 9.21 3.97 1.16
N PRO A 175 9.01 4.71 0.04
CA PRO A 175 8.18 4.23 -1.07
C PRO A 175 8.64 2.87 -1.61
N ARG A 176 9.95 2.69 -1.76
CA ARG A 176 10.54 1.41 -2.20
C ARG A 176 10.30 0.28 -1.21
N ARG A 177 10.30 0.57 0.09
CA ARG A 177 9.98 -0.42 1.12
C ARG A 177 8.52 -0.85 1.02
N LEU A 178 7.61 0.11 0.85
CA LEU A 178 6.18 -0.17 0.65
C LEU A 178 5.94 -1.02 -0.61
N GLN A 179 6.54 -0.65 -1.75
CA GLN A 179 6.48 -1.43 -3.00
C GLN A 179 6.86 -2.90 -2.78
N ARG A 180 7.97 -3.13 -2.07
CA ARG A 180 8.47 -4.47 -1.77
C ARG A 180 7.57 -5.25 -0.83
N LEU A 181 7.07 -4.62 0.24
CA LEU A 181 6.12 -5.26 1.17
C LEU A 181 4.84 -5.67 0.44
N VAL A 182 4.29 -4.78 -0.40
CA VAL A 182 3.09 -5.09 -1.19
C VAL A 182 3.37 -6.23 -2.16
N ALA A 183 4.48 -6.20 -2.88
CA ALA A 183 4.82 -7.28 -3.80
C ALA A 183 4.97 -8.64 -3.10
N ALA A 184 5.62 -8.66 -1.94
CA ALA A 184 5.76 -9.85 -1.10
C ALA A 184 4.41 -10.38 -0.59
N PHE A 185 3.52 -9.49 -0.18
CA PHE A 185 2.18 -9.85 0.23
C PHE A 185 1.33 -10.41 -0.93
N VAL A 186 1.39 -9.77 -2.10
CA VAL A 186 0.70 -10.28 -3.30
C VAL A 186 1.22 -11.67 -3.69
N MET A 187 2.54 -11.90 -3.56
CA MET A 187 3.15 -13.19 -3.87
C MET A 187 2.86 -14.27 -2.83
N SER A 188 2.42 -13.93 -1.61
CA SER A 188 2.08 -14.94 -0.59
C SER A 188 0.74 -15.61 -0.84
N ASP A 189 -0.11 -15.06 -1.71
CA ASP A 189 -1.49 -15.50 -1.95
C ASP A 189 -2.41 -15.35 -0.72
N GLU A 190 -2.00 -14.51 0.24
CA GLU A 190 -2.76 -14.26 1.47
C GLU A 190 -3.89 -13.25 1.25
N THR A 191 -4.93 -13.35 2.09
CA THR A 191 -6.03 -12.37 2.05
C THR A 191 -5.60 -11.07 2.71
N GLY A 192 -6.03 -9.92 2.18
CA GLY A 192 -5.67 -8.61 2.74
C GLY A 192 -6.01 -8.38 4.22
N ARG A 193 -6.81 -9.25 4.85
CA ARG A 193 -7.01 -9.27 6.31
C ARG A 193 -5.72 -9.54 7.09
N ARG A 194 -4.78 -10.29 6.50
CA ARG A 194 -3.48 -10.60 7.12
C ARG A 194 -2.45 -9.47 6.95
N TRP A 195 -2.77 -8.41 6.21
CA TRP A 195 -1.84 -7.31 5.95
C TRP A 195 -1.29 -6.64 7.22
N PRO A 196 -2.11 -6.27 8.23
CA PRO A 196 -1.59 -5.65 9.44
C PRO A 196 -0.57 -6.53 10.17
N CYS A 197 -0.83 -7.84 10.26
CA CYS A 197 0.12 -8.78 10.86
C CYS A 197 1.39 -8.91 10.01
N PHE A 198 1.25 -9.06 8.69
CA PHE A 198 2.39 -9.12 7.78
C PHE A 198 3.31 -7.91 7.94
N VAL A 199 2.77 -6.70 7.93
CA VAL A 199 3.55 -5.48 8.11
C VAL A 199 4.14 -5.39 9.50
N GLY A 200 3.36 -5.72 10.55
CA GLY A 200 3.85 -5.70 11.93
C GLY A 200 5.06 -6.60 12.15
N ASN A 201 5.05 -7.81 11.59
CA ASN A 201 6.20 -8.73 11.66
C ASN A 201 7.34 -8.33 10.71
N ALA A 202 7.01 -7.87 9.50
CA ALA A 202 7.98 -7.41 8.52
C ALA A 202 8.77 -6.18 8.99
N GLU A 203 8.17 -5.36 9.86
CA GLU A 203 8.73 -4.13 10.42
C GLU A 203 8.97 -4.26 11.94
N ALA A 204 9.15 -5.47 12.48
CA ALA A 204 9.34 -5.72 13.92
C ALA A 204 10.47 -4.91 14.59
N GLY A 205 11.46 -4.44 13.82
CA GLY A 205 12.55 -3.59 14.29
C GLY A 205 12.25 -2.08 14.27
N ASP A 206 11.09 -1.67 13.81
CA ASP A 206 10.69 -0.26 13.68
C ASP A 206 9.63 0.10 14.73
N PRO A 207 9.96 0.96 15.72
CA PRO A 207 9.02 1.40 16.76
C PRO A 207 7.72 2.02 16.24
N ALA A 208 7.72 2.57 15.02
CA ALA A 208 6.51 3.13 14.42
C ALA A 208 5.43 2.07 14.18
N PHE A 209 5.83 0.81 13.98
CA PHE A 209 4.96 -0.34 13.72
C PHE A 209 4.66 -1.16 14.97
N ALA A 210 5.16 -0.75 16.14
CA ALA A 210 5.10 -1.58 17.34
C ALA A 210 3.68 -1.96 17.79
N THR A 211 2.68 -1.15 17.43
CA THR A 211 1.27 -1.45 17.74
C THR A 211 0.65 -2.55 16.87
N LEU A 212 1.33 -2.98 15.80
CA LEU A 212 0.83 -4.03 14.91
C LEU A 212 1.29 -5.42 15.30
N HIS A 213 2.33 -5.54 16.12
CA HIS A 213 2.87 -6.83 16.52
C HIS A 213 2.48 -7.17 17.96
N GLY A 214 2.24 -8.46 18.23
CA GLY A 214 2.17 -8.98 19.60
C GLY A 214 3.55 -9.08 20.24
N ASP A 215 3.66 -9.79 21.38
CA ASP A 215 4.90 -9.94 22.15
C ASP A 215 6.01 -10.75 21.44
N ALA A 216 5.75 -11.32 20.25
CA ALA A 216 6.65 -12.25 19.55
C ALA A 216 6.88 -11.88 18.07
N ALA A 217 7.19 -10.61 17.80
CA ALA A 217 7.58 -10.16 16.47
C ALA A 217 9.04 -10.59 16.19
N ASP A 218 9.23 -11.57 15.31
CA ASP A 218 10.57 -11.95 14.84
C ASP A 218 10.58 -11.97 13.30
N ARG A 219 11.37 -11.07 12.73
CA ARG A 219 11.53 -10.94 11.29
C ARG A 219 12.62 -11.92 10.85
N PRO A 220 12.32 -12.91 9.98
CA PRO A 220 13.33 -13.87 9.54
C PRO A 220 14.53 -13.20 8.87
N ASP A 221 15.72 -13.78 9.02
CA ASP A 221 16.98 -13.27 8.44
C ASP A 221 16.96 -13.24 6.90
N TRP A 222 16.23 -14.17 6.28
CA TRP A 222 16.00 -14.25 4.84
C TRP A 222 14.95 -13.26 4.30
N PHE A 223 14.26 -12.51 5.16
CA PHE A 223 13.08 -11.74 4.76
C PHE A 223 13.40 -10.64 3.72
N ASP A 224 14.53 -9.95 3.86
CA ASP A 224 14.90 -8.88 2.91
C ASP A 224 15.23 -9.44 1.51
N ASP A 225 15.75 -10.68 1.43
CA ASP A 225 15.92 -11.40 0.17
C ASP A 225 14.57 -11.77 -0.47
N PHE A 226 13.61 -12.22 0.34
CA PHE A 226 12.24 -12.48 -0.12
C PHE A 226 11.57 -11.23 -0.68
N LEU A 227 11.72 -10.08 -0.01
CA LEU A 227 11.19 -8.80 -0.49
C LEU A 227 11.76 -8.40 -1.86
N ALA A 228 13.08 -8.58 -2.06
CA ALA A 228 13.72 -8.29 -3.34
C ALA A 228 13.22 -9.20 -4.46
N VAL A 229 13.11 -10.50 -4.18
CA VAL A 229 12.58 -11.51 -5.09
C VAL A 229 11.13 -11.22 -5.48
N ALA A 230 10.27 -10.94 -4.49
CA ALA A 230 8.87 -10.69 -4.74
C ALA A 230 8.64 -9.44 -5.58
N SER A 231 9.36 -8.36 -5.26
CA SER A 231 9.32 -7.11 -6.01
C SER A 231 9.75 -7.30 -7.46
N TYR A 232 10.84 -8.05 -7.70
CA TYR A 232 11.27 -8.40 -9.05
C TYR A 232 10.22 -9.23 -9.78
N GLN A 233 9.64 -10.24 -9.12
CA GLN A 233 8.63 -11.12 -9.70
C GLN A 233 7.37 -10.35 -10.12
N VAL A 234 6.86 -9.46 -9.26
CA VAL A 234 5.71 -8.62 -9.58
C VAL A 234 6.05 -7.69 -10.75
N SER A 235 7.22 -7.06 -10.73
CA SER A 235 7.65 -6.12 -11.78
C SER A 235 7.78 -6.78 -13.16
N ILE A 236 8.42 -7.95 -13.24
CA ILE A 236 8.50 -8.67 -14.52
C ILE A 236 7.13 -9.20 -14.95
N THR A 237 6.29 -9.68 -14.02
CA THR A 237 4.92 -10.12 -14.32
C THR A 237 4.14 -8.96 -14.95
N THR A 238 4.17 -7.79 -14.33
CA THR A 238 3.57 -6.56 -14.82
C THR A 238 4.03 -6.22 -16.24
N ILE A 239 5.32 -6.34 -16.56
CA ILE A 239 5.84 -6.06 -17.90
C ILE A 239 5.38 -7.11 -18.95
N VAL A 240 5.34 -8.40 -18.58
CA VAL A 240 4.98 -9.47 -19.52
C VAL A 240 3.48 -9.64 -19.71
N THR A 241 2.66 -9.21 -18.75
CA THR A 241 1.19 -9.27 -18.82
C THR A 241 0.53 -7.98 -19.30
N ASP A 242 1.27 -6.86 -19.39
CA ASP A 242 0.80 -5.66 -20.07
C ASP A 242 0.73 -5.92 -21.58
N ASP A 243 -0.35 -6.60 -21.98
CA ASP A 243 -0.61 -7.10 -23.31
C ASP A 243 -0.89 -5.93 -24.27
N ALA A 244 0.16 -5.35 -24.85
CA ALA A 244 0.05 -4.61 -26.12
C ALA A 244 -0.54 -5.46 -27.28
N SER A 245 -0.77 -6.77 -27.11
CA SER A 245 -1.49 -7.60 -28.09
C SER A 245 -3.00 -7.38 -28.13
N LEU A 246 -3.57 -6.62 -27.18
CA LEU A 246 -4.92 -6.05 -27.31
C LEU A 246 -4.98 -4.84 -28.26
N GLU A 247 -3.85 -4.42 -28.87
CA GLU A 247 -3.87 -3.46 -29.99
C GLU A 247 -4.65 -3.98 -31.22
N ARG A 248 -5.03 -5.27 -31.27
CA ARG A 248 -6.05 -5.74 -32.20
C ARG A 248 -7.43 -5.61 -31.59
N GLN A 249 -8.09 -4.51 -31.94
CA GLN A 249 -9.49 -4.16 -31.68
C GLN A 249 -9.81 -3.68 -30.26
N GLU A 250 -9.01 -2.78 -29.70
CA GLU A 250 -9.50 -1.93 -28.60
C GLU A 250 -10.14 -0.65 -29.17
N PRO A 251 -11.27 -0.19 -28.60
CA PRO A 251 -11.76 1.15 -28.87
C PRO A 251 -10.66 2.14 -28.45
N ALA A 252 -10.32 3.06 -29.35
CA ALA A 252 -9.47 4.19 -29.05
C ALA A 252 -9.95 4.86 -27.75
N THR A 253 -9.04 5.09 -26.81
CA THR A 253 -9.21 5.74 -25.50
C THR A 253 -9.77 4.88 -24.35
N LEU A 254 -8.85 4.24 -23.60
CA LEU A 254 -9.08 4.06 -22.16
C LEU A 254 -9.45 5.42 -21.55
N PRO A 255 -10.41 5.48 -20.60
CA PRO A 255 -10.81 6.73 -19.99
C PRO A 255 -9.63 7.40 -19.27
N GLN A 256 -8.69 6.61 -18.74
CA GLN A 256 -7.44 7.06 -18.10
C GLN A 256 -6.31 6.04 -18.32
N PRO A 257 -5.04 6.47 -18.31
CA PRO A 257 -3.90 5.54 -18.33
C PRO A 257 -3.80 4.75 -17.03
N LEU A 258 -3.19 3.56 -17.09
CA LEU A 258 -2.90 2.79 -15.88
C LEU A 258 -1.80 3.47 -15.06
N GLU A 259 -2.07 3.74 -13.79
CA GLU A 259 -1.11 4.26 -12.81
C GLU A 259 -0.61 3.11 -11.92
N ARG A 260 0.69 2.81 -11.99
CA ARG A 260 1.33 1.74 -11.20
C ARG A 260 2.36 2.33 -10.25
N ARG A 261 1.96 2.61 -9.01
CA ARG A 261 2.82 3.21 -7.98
C ARG A 261 3.48 2.18 -7.08
N LEU A 262 2.90 0.99 -6.98
CA LEU A 262 3.35 -0.06 -6.07
C LEU A 262 4.19 -1.15 -6.74
N VAL A 263 4.67 -0.86 -7.96
CA VAL A 263 5.61 -1.69 -8.69
C VAL A 263 6.98 -1.03 -8.66
N GLU A 264 8.01 -1.76 -8.21
CA GLU A 264 9.40 -1.28 -8.25
C GLU A 264 9.92 -1.28 -9.69
N THR A 265 10.60 -0.21 -10.09
CA THR A 265 11.26 -0.17 -11.39
C THR A 265 12.67 -0.73 -11.27
N PHE A 266 13.03 -1.66 -12.15
CA PHE A 266 14.39 -2.17 -12.27
C PHE A 266 14.96 -1.72 -13.62
N GLU A 267 16.12 -1.04 -13.62
CA GLU A 267 16.79 -0.59 -14.86
C GLU A 267 17.00 -1.72 -15.87
N ARG A 268 17.21 -2.91 -15.31
CA ARG A 268 17.48 -4.17 -15.99
C ARG A 268 16.24 -4.78 -16.64
N LEU A 269 15.04 -4.35 -16.24
CA LEU A 269 13.75 -4.77 -16.77
C LEU A 269 13.17 -3.65 -17.65
N ALA A 270 13.77 -3.44 -18.82
CA ALA A 270 13.21 -2.52 -19.80
C ALA A 270 11.88 -3.08 -20.35
N PRO A 271 10.88 -2.23 -20.60
CA PRO A 271 9.68 -2.63 -21.34
C PRO A 271 10.08 -3.20 -22.72
N PRO A 272 9.48 -4.33 -23.16
CA PRO A 272 9.79 -4.90 -24.47
C PRO A 272 9.32 -3.95 -25.57
N GLY A 273 10.15 -3.78 -26.60
CA GLY A 273 9.86 -2.94 -27.76
C GLY A 273 8.81 -3.54 -28.70
N ASP A 274 8.63 -4.86 -28.69
CA ASP A 274 7.64 -5.55 -29.50
C ASP A 274 7.06 -6.83 -28.84
N ALA A 275 6.12 -7.48 -29.54
CA ALA A 275 5.45 -8.70 -29.07
C ALA A 275 6.40 -9.93 -29.02
N ALA A 276 7.43 -9.98 -29.86
CA ALA A 276 8.39 -11.09 -29.87
C ALA A 276 9.32 -11.01 -28.66
N GLU A 277 9.85 -9.83 -28.37
CA GLU A 277 10.62 -9.55 -27.15
C GLU A 277 9.80 -9.84 -25.90
N ARG A 278 8.51 -9.45 -25.87
CA ARG A 278 7.62 -9.76 -24.74
C ARG A 278 7.40 -11.27 -24.58
N LYS A 279 7.12 -11.99 -25.67
CA LYS A 279 6.98 -13.45 -25.63
C LYS A 279 8.25 -14.10 -25.10
N GLN A 280 9.42 -13.64 -25.57
CA GLN A 280 10.70 -14.13 -25.11
C GLN A 280 10.91 -13.86 -23.60
N LEU A 281 10.59 -12.65 -23.13
CA LEU A 281 10.65 -12.30 -21.71
C LEU A 281 9.69 -13.15 -20.86
N ARG A 282 8.46 -13.38 -21.36
CA ARG A 282 7.45 -14.26 -20.73
C ARG A 282 7.94 -15.70 -20.64
N ASP A 283 8.42 -16.27 -21.74
CA ASP A 283 8.91 -17.66 -21.80
C ASP A 283 10.11 -17.85 -20.86
N ARG A 284 11.02 -16.88 -20.81
CA ARG A 284 12.15 -16.87 -19.85
C ARG A 284 11.68 -16.80 -18.41
N PHE A 285 10.74 -15.90 -18.10
CA PHE A 285 10.20 -15.76 -16.76
C PHE A 285 9.50 -17.05 -16.29
N VAL A 286 8.73 -17.69 -17.17
CA VAL A 286 8.10 -19.00 -16.88
C VAL A 286 9.16 -20.07 -16.61
N SER A 287 10.20 -20.16 -17.44
CA SER A 287 11.31 -21.10 -17.24
C SER A 287 12.06 -20.85 -15.93
N PHE A 288 12.34 -19.59 -15.61
CA PHE A 288 12.94 -19.19 -14.33
C PHE A 288 12.08 -19.61 -13.14
N ARG A 289 10.77 -19.31 -13.19
CA ARG A 289 9.85 -19.67 -12.11
C ARG A 289 9.79 -21.18 -11.90
N ARG A 290 9.84 -21.96 -12.99
CA ARG A 290 9.92 -23.43 -12.94
C ARG A 290 11.22 -23.90 -12.28
N ALA A 291 12.36 -23.37 -12.70
CA ALA A 291 13.67 -23.67 -12.11
C ALA A 291 13.72 -23.35 -10.61
N GLY A 292 13.19 -22.19 -10.22
CA GLY A 292 13.07 -21.77 -8.82
C GLY A 292 12.16 -22.64 -7.96
N MET A 293 11.18 -23.31 -8.57
CA MET A 293 10.32 -24.30 -7.91
C MET A 293 10.93 -25.73 -7.92
N GLY A 294 12.19 -25.88 -8.32
CA GLY A 294 12.89 -27.17 -8.35
C GLY A 294 12.51 -28.07 -9.52
N ALA A 295 11.80 -27.57 -10.53
CA ALA A 295 11.65 -28.30 -11.80
C ALA A 295 12.96 -28.22 -12.58
N GLU A 296 13.29 -29.25 -13.36
CA GLU A 296 14.42 -29.20 -14.30
C GLU A 296 14.28 -27.95 -15.16
N ALA A 297 15.25 -27.04 -15.04
CA ALA A 297 15.32 -25.89 -15.92
C ALA A 297 15.55 -26.45 -17.33
N PRO A 298 14.68 -26.15 -18.31
CA PRO A 298 15.02 -26.45 -19.70
C PRO A 298 16.36 -25.76 -19.97
N GLU A 299 17.26 -26.45 -20.67
CA GLU A 299 18.58 -25.95 -21.07
C GLU A 299 18.39 -24.60 -21.80
N LEU A 300 18.46 -23.50 -21.03
CA LEU A 300 18.21 -22.16 -21.54
C LEU A 300 19.45 -21.77 -22.33
N ALA A 301 19.32 -21.76 -23.66
CA ALA A 301 20.35 -21.33 -24.59
C ALA A 301 20.98 -20.01 -24.10
N GLU A 302 22.30 -20.05 -23.94
CA GLU A 302 23.19 -19.02 -23.39
C GLU A 302 23.16 -17.67 -24.13
N GLU A 303 22.47 -17.58 -25.27
CA GLU A 303 22.48 -16.43 -26.16
C GLU A 303 21.19 -15.59 -26.04
N ALA A 304 21.18 -14.61 -25.13
CA ALA A 304 20.63 -13.29 -25.45
C ALA A 304 20.82 -12.28 -24.31
N ALA A 305 21.49 -11.18 -24.66
CA ALA A 305 21.92 -10.10 -23.81
C ALA A 305 20.76 -9.21 -23.32
N ALA A 306 20.22 -9.49 -22.13
CA ALA A 306 19.73 -8.52 -21.12
C ALA A 306 19.02 -9.28 -19.97
N PRO A 307 19.16 -8.77 -18.74
CA PRO A 307 19.89 -9.41 -17.67
C PRO A 307 19.12 -10.58 -17.07
N ALA A 308 19.66 -11.79 -17.27
CA ALA A 308 19.32 -12.89 -16.40
C ALA A 308 19.63 -12.48 -14.96
N LEU A 309 18.72 -12.78 -14.03
CA LEU A 309 19.05 -12.83 -12.62
C LEU A 309 20.37 -13.60 -12.48
N THR A 310 21.32 -13.08 -11.71
CA THR A 310 22.58 -13.76 -11.46
C THR A 310 22.32 -15.14 -10.89
N ALA A 311 23.25 -16.08 -11.06
CA ALA A 311 23.15 -17.41 -10.41
C ALA A 311 22.94 -17.30 -8.89
N GLY A 312 23.43 -16.23 -8.26
CA GLY A 312 23.15 -15.90 -6.86
C GLY A 312 21.67 -15.60 -6.64
N GLU A 313 21.08 -14.70 -7.41
CA GLU A 313 19.66 -14.35 -7.32
C GLU A 313 18.72 -15.53 -7.63
N ILE A 314 19.09 -16.42 -8.55
CA ILE A 314 18.33 -17.65 -8.81
C ILE A 314 18.35 -18.57 -7.60
N ARG A 315 19.50 -18.75 -6.95
CA ARG A 315 19.60 -19.53 -5.70
C ARG A 315 18.81 -18.88 -4.57
N THR A 316 18.88 -17.55 -4.44
CA THR A 316 18.08 -16.80 -3.47
C THR A 316 16.59 -17.01 -3.72
N PHE A 317 16.14 -16.92 -4.98
CA PHE A 317 14.75 -17.20 -5.35
C PHE A 317 14.33 -18.62 -4.97
N ALA A 318 15.11 -19.64 -5.33
CA ALA A 318 14.80 -21.03 -5.00
C ALA A 318 14.72 -21.27 -3.49
N LYS A 319 15.67 -20.69 -2.74
CA LYS A 319 15.66 -20.72 -1.27
C LYS A 319 14.39 -20.09 -0.72
N VAL A 320 14.05 -18.87 -1.16
CA VAL A 320 12.85 -18.14 -0.75
C VAL A 320 11.57 -18.93 -1.03
N MET A 321 11.48 -19.59 -2.20
CA MET A 321 10.32 -20.40 -2.55
C MET A 321 10.20 -21.66 -1.69
N ALA A 322 11.32 -22.26 -1.28
CA ALA A 322 11.32 -23.34 -0.30
C ALA A 322 10.92 -22.83 1.09
N ASP A 323 11.46 -21.69 1.52
CA ASP A 323 11.20 -21.06 2.81
C ASP A 323 9.75 -20.56 2.94
N LYS A 324 9.03 -20.29 1.83
CA LYS A 324 7.59 -19.98 1.80
C LYS A 324 6.74 -21.07 2.50
N GLN A 325 7.25 -22.31 2.58
CA GLN A 325 6.55 -23.41 3.25
C GLN A 325 6.90 -23.53 4.75
N SER A 326 7.88 -22.78 5.23
CA SER A 326 8.37 -22.83 6.62
C SER A 326 7.36 -22.23 7.61
N ASP A 327 7.46 -22.66 8.86
CA ASP A 327 6.67 -22.06 9.95
C ASP A 327 7.02 -20.57 10.15
N SER A 328 8.28 -20.19 9.91
CA SER A 328 8.72 -18.78 9.98
C SER A 328 7.99 -17.90 8.95
N PHE A 329 7.71 -18.43 7.75
CA PHE A 329 6.90 -17.73 6.76
C PHE A 329 5.44 -17.59 7.21
N ARG A 330 4.83 -18.66 7.73
CA ARG A 330 3.43 -18.63 8.21
C ARG A 330 3.25 -17.66 9.37
N ARG A 331 4.25 -17.55 10.26
CA ARG A 331 4.24 -16.59 11.38
C ARG A 331 4.19 -15.14 10.91
N LEU A 332 4.79 -14.80 9.76
CA LEU A 332 4.68 -13.45 9.20
C LEU A 332 3.22 -13.01 9.05
N PHE A 333 2.32 -13.93 8.73
CA PHE A 333 0.91 -13.65 8.47
C PHE A 333 -0.01 -13.97 9.67
N CYS A 334 0.55 -14.32 10.83
CA CYS A 334 -0.22 -14.77 12.00
C CYS A 334 -1.15 -15.95 11.66
N SER A 335 -0.75 -16.81 10.70
CA SER A 335 -1.61 -17.89 10.21
C SER A 335 -1.91 -18.96 11.28
N ASP A 336 -1.11 -18.99 12.34
CA ASP A 336 -1.30 -19.85 13.52
C ASP A 336 -2.38 -19.32 14.49
N GLN A 337 -2.87 -18.09 14.26
CA GLN A 337 -3.97 -17.48 15.00
C GLN A 337 -5.26 -17.48 14.17
N PRO A 338 -6.44 -17.71 14.79
CA PRO A 338 -7.72 -17.58 14.09
C PRO A 338 -7.81 -16.18 13.48
N ALA A 339 -8.34 -16.11 12.25
CA ALA A 339 -8.63 -14.83 11.62
C ALA A 339 -9.85 -14.23 12.33
N ASP A 340 -9.60 -13.33 13.28
CA ASP A 340 -10.65 -12.58 14.00
C ASP A 340 -11.51 -11.71 13.05
#